data_AF-A0AAX4JNM9-F1
#
_entry.id   AF-A0AAX4JNM9-F1
#
_cell.length_a   1.000
_cell.length_b   1.000
_cell.length_c   1.000
_cell.angle_alpha   90.00
_cell.angle_beta   90.00
_cell.angle_gamma   90.00
#
_symmetry.space_group_name_H-M   'P 1'
#
loop_
_entity.id
_entity.type
_entity.pdbx_description
1 polymer ?
#
loop_
_entity_poly.entity_id
_entity_poly.type
_entity_poly.pdbx_seq_one_letter_code
_entity_poly.pdbx_strand_id
1 'polypeptide(L)'
;MGADAGFDMVPMLEAKDQSKWDLFLDEVKETFKGDPKMLLKKDKIEFDAGEHPQLTLKCHYFARFSAKITGSTAHDTNVEYYLEKL
;
A
#
# COMPACT_ATOMS: atom_id res chain seq x y z
N MET A 1 2.75 22.50 -7.56
CA MET A 1 3.41 21.68 -6.53
C MET A 1 2.37 20.72 -6.00
N GLY A 2 2.65 19.42 -6.01
CA GLY A 2 1.76 18.41 -5.42
C GLY A 2 2.26 17.98 -4.04
N ALA A 3 1.39 17.37 -3.26
CA ALA A 3 1.71 16.69 -2.01
C ALA A 3 1.62 15.17 -2.19
N ASP A 4 2.56 14.46 -1.58
CA ASP A 4 2.61 13.02 -1.47
C ASP A 4 2.29 12.63 -0.02
N ALA A 5 1.48 11.59 0.17
CA ALA A 5 1.21 11.02 1.48
C ALA A 5 1.44 9.51 1.47
N GLY A 6 1.75 8.96 2.64
CA GLY A 6 2.26 7.61 2.76
C GLY A 6 2.95 7.35 4.08
N PHE A 7 3.51 6.15 4.21
CA PHE A 7 4.32 5.74 5.35
C PHE A 7 5.57 5.01 4.88
N ASP A 8 6.63 5.16 5.68
CA ASP A 8 7.93 4.52 5.46
C ASP A 8 8.18 3.52 6.58
N MET A 9 8.85 2.42 6.25
CA MET A 9 9.40 1.52 7.27
C MET A 9 10.87 1.88 7.52
N VAL A 10 11.10 2.65 8.58
CA VAL A 10 12.43 3.05 9.02
C VAL A 10 12.62 2.69 10.50
N PRO A 11 13.53 1.75 10.84
CA PRO A 11 14.39 0.98 9.95
C PRO A 11 13.60 -0.01 9.06
N MET A 12 14.22 -0.46 7.97
CA MET A 12 13.65 -1.50 7.10
C MET A 12 13.34 -2.77 7.91
N LEU A 13 12.25 -3.44 7.54
CA LEU A 13 11.89 -4.72 8.14
C LEU A 13 12.93 -5.78 7.81
N GLU A 14 13.22 -6.64 8.76
CA GLU A 14 14.10 -7.78 8.56
C GLU A 14 13.27 -9.04 8.26
N ALA A 15 13.89 -10.06 7.66
CA ALA A 15 13.20 -11.32 7.36
C ALA A 15 12.56 -12.01 8.59
N LYS A 16 13.01 -11.67 9.81
CA LYS A 16 12.44 -12.16 11.07
C LYS A 16 11.04 -11.57 11.37
N ASP A 17 10.72 -10.41 10.81
CA ASP A 17 9.44 -9.72 11.03
C ASP A 17 8.37 -10.16 10.03
N GLN A 18 8.69 -11.11 9.15
CA GLN A 18 7.81 -11.63 8.11
C GLN A 18 6.46 -12.10 8.67
N SER A 19 6.43 -12.80 9.81
CA SER A 19 5.16 -13.26 10.38
C SER A 19 4.22 -12.13 10.81
N LYS A 20 4.75 -11.01 11.32
CA LYS A 20 3.93 -9.83 11.64
C LYS A 20 3.48 -9.11 10.39
N TRP A 21 4.33 -9.09 9.37
CA TRP A 21 4.02 -8.53 8.08
C TRP A 21 2.92 -9.33 7.36
N ASP A 22 2.96 -10.67 7.42
CA ASP A 22 1.90 -11.51 6.87
C ASP A 22 0.56 -11.25 7.56
N LEU A 23 0.54 -11.07 8.89
CA LEU A 23 -0.67 -10.67 9.63
C LEU A 23 -1.20 -9.32 9.14
N PHE A 24 -0.33 -8.32 9.00
CA PHE A 24 -0.70 -7.02 8.44
C PHE A 24 -1.28 -7.17 7.03
N LEU A 25 -0.63 -7.93 6.14
CA LEU A 25 -1.12 -8.16 4.77
C LEU A 25 -2.47 -8.88 4.75
N ASP A 26 -2.74 -9.81 5.69
CA ASP A 26 -4.04 -10.45 5.80
C ASP A 26 -5.13 -9.49 6.30
N GLU A 27 -4.82 -8.61 7.26
CA GLU A 27 -5.74 -7.53 7.66
C GLU A 27 -6.04 -6.58 6.49
N VAL A 28 -5.04 -6.24 5.68
CA VAL A 28 -5.23 -5.43 4.46
C VAL A 28 -6.15 -6.15 3.47
N LYS A 29 -5.89 -7.42 3.16
CA LYS A 29 -6.75 -8.19 2.24
C LYS A 29 -8.19 -8.31 2.74
N GLU A 30 -8.39 -8.46 4.05
CA GLU A 30 -9.73 -8.51 4.65
C GLU A 30 -10.41 -7.15 4.61
N THR A 31 -9.68 -6.06 4.87
CA THR A 31 -10.19 -4.67 4.83
C THR A 31 -10.66 -4.28 3.44
N PHE A 32 -9.91 -4.67 2.40
CA PHE A 32 -10.22 -4.37 1.00
C PHE A 32 -10.82 -5.57 0.25
N LYS A 33 -11.42 -6.51 0.97
CA LYS A 33 -12.01 -7.71 0.37
C LYS A 33 -13.14 -7.34 -0.58
N GLY A 34 -12.97 -7.66 -1.85
CA GLY A 34 -13.93 -7.35 -2.90
C GLY A 34 -13.75 -5.96 -3.52
N ASP A 35 -12.72 -5.20 -3.13
CA ASP A 35 -12.35 -3.96 -3.80
C ASP A 35 -11.71 -4.29 -5.16
N PRO A 36 -12.26 -3.82 -6.29
CA PRO A 36 -11.74 -4.13 -7.62
C PRO A 36 -10.41 -3.44 -7.95
N LYS A 37 -10.03 -2.41 -7.18
CA LYS A 37 -8.76 -1.69 -7.34
C LYS A 37 -7.66 -2.33 -6.49
N MET A 38 -7.96 -3.20 -5.53
CA MET A 38 -6.92 -3.98 -4.84
C MET A 38 -6.52 -5.20 -5.70
N LEU A 39 -5.36 -5.12 -6.34
CA LEU A 39 -4.84 -6.16 -7.21
C LEU A 39 -3.78 -7.00 -6.47
N LEU A 40 -4.09 -8.28 -6.24
CA LEU A 40 -3.12 -9.24 -5.74
C LEU A 40 -2.24 -9.74 -6.90
N LYS A 41 -0.96 -9.35 -6.89
CA LYS A 41 0.06 -9.83 -7.83
C LYS A 41 0.94 -10.89 -7.15
N LYS A 42 1.82 -11.52 -7.93
CA LYS A 42 2.65 -12.66 -7.49
C LYS A 42 3.54 -12.33 -6.27
N ASP A 43 4.02 -11.10 -6.19
CA ASP A 43 5.02 -10.66 -5.20
C ASP A 43 4.58 -9.43 -4.39
N LYS A 44 3.39 -8.89 -4.66
CA LYS A 44 2.89 -7.66 -4.05
C LYS A 44 1.37 -7.52 -4.11
N ILE A 45 0.82 -6.71 -3.22
CA ILE A 45 -0.50 -6.10 -3.34
C ILE A 45 -0.29 -4.73 -3.98
N GLU A 46 -0.98 -4.46 -5.08
CA GLU A 46 -0.94 -3.17 -5.78
C GLU A 46 -2.34 -2.56 -5.75
N PHE A 47 -2.43 -1.28 -5.40
CA PHE A 47 -3.69 -0.55 -5.45
C PHE A 47 -3.77 0.21 -6.77
N ASP A 48 -4.78 -0.05 -7.58
CA ASP A 48 -5.08 0.65 -8.83
C ASP A 48 -5.69 2.04 -8.54
N ALA A 49 -4.90 2.87 -7.85
CA ALA A 49 -5.24 4.22 -7.47
C ALA A 49 -3.99 5.11 -7.39
N GLY A 50 -4.13 6.39 -7.69
CA GLY A 50 -3.05 7.38 -7.66
C GLY A 50 -1.88 6.96 -8.55
N GLU A 51 -0.72 6.76 -7.94
CA GLU A 51 0.52 6.32 -8.58
C GLU A 51 0.78 4.81 -8.42
N HIS A 52 -0.26 4.05 -8.17
CA HIS A 52 -0.22 2.61 -7.93
C HIS A 52 0.66 2.19 -6.73
N PRO A 53 0.34 2.68 -5.52
CA PRO A 53 1.12 2.34 -4.34
C PRO A 53 1.03 0.82 -4.07
N GLN A 54 2.10 0.26 -3.50
CA GLN A 54 2.30 -1.18 -3.44
C GLN A 54 2.81 -1.64 -2.07
N LEU A 55 2.34 -2.81 -1.65
CA LEU A 55 2.83 -3.54 -0.49
C LEU A 55 3.48 -4.83 -0.96
N THR A 56 4.78 -5.00 -0.75
CA THR A 56 5.47 -6.24 -1.13
C THR A 56 5.11 -7.37 -0.19
N LEU A 57 4.95 -8.60 -0.68
CA LEU A 57 4.65 -9.76 0.16
C LEU A 57 5.80 -10.11 1.11
N LYS A 58 7.04 -9.82 0.69
CA LYS A 58 8.22 -9.94 1.53
C LYS A 58 8.46 -8.61 2.26
N CYS A 59 8.50 -8.67 3.59
CA CYS A 59 8.68 -7.50 4.45
C CYS A 59 9.99 -6.75 4.19
N HIS A 60 11.09 -7.46 4.00
CA HIS A 60 12.44 -6.90 3.78
C HIS A 60 12.64 -6.29 2.38
N TYR A 61 11.65 -6.38 1.50
CA TYR A 61 11.62 -5.62 0.24
C TYR A 61 10.71 -4.38 0.33
N PHE A 62 9.95 -4.23 1.42
CA PHE A 62 9.08 -3.09 1.61
C PHE A 62 9.89 -1.92 2.18
N ALA A 63 9.87 -0.79 1.48
CA ALA A 63 10.55 0.43 1.92
C ALA A 63 9.57 1.56 2.27
N ARG A 64 8.56 1.77 1.41
CA ARG A 64 7.61 2.88 1.49
C ARG A 64 6.32 2.52 0.77
N PHE A 65 5.20 2.93 1.35
CA PHE A 65 3.91 3.05 0.68
C PHE A 65 3.63 4.54 0.51
N SER A 66 3.48 5.02 -0.72
CA SER A 66 3.35 6.45 -1.00
C SER A 66 2.59 6.67 -2.29
N ALA A 67 1.74 7.69 -2.29
CA ALA A 67 1.06 8.16 -3.49
C ALA A 67 0.85 9.68 -3.44
N LYS A 68 0.83 10.30 -4.61
CA LYS A 68 0.29 11.66 -4.79
C LYS A 68 -1.16 11.72 -4.35
N ILE A 69 -1.45 12.61 -3.41
CA ILE A 69 -2.81 12.93 -2.94
C ILE A 69 -3.37 14.22 -3.55
N THR A 70 -2.65 14.79 -4.52
CA THR A 70 -3.06 16.04 -5.16
C THR A 70 -3.09 15.90 -6.68
N GLY A 71 -3.95 16.69 -7.32
CA GLY A 71 -4.15 16.67 -8.77
C GLY A 71 -5.31 15.74 -9.20
N SER A 72 -5.60 15.76 -10.51
CA SER A 72 -6.74 15.03 -11.07
C SER A 72 -6.68 13.53 -10.81
N THR A 73 -5.52 12.90 -10.95
CA THR A 73 -5.36 11.46 -10.71
C THR A 73 -5.72 11.06 -9.29
N ALA A 74 -5.32 11.84 -8.28
CA ALA A 74 -5.66 11.57 -6.89
C ALA A 74 -7.17 11.67 -6.65
N HIS A 75 -7.81 12.68 -7.24
CA HIS A 75 -9.25 12.91 -7.16
C HIS A 75 -10.05 11.80 -7.87
N ASP A 76 -9.66 11.44 -9.09
CA ASP A 76 -10.37 10.47 -9.93
C ASP A 76 -10.26 9.03 -9.37
N THR A 77 -9.14 8.73 -8.72
CA THR A 77 -8.87 7.40 -8.17
C THR A 77 -9.24 7.24 -6.70
N ASN A 78 -9.43 8.36 -5.99
CA ASN A 78 -9.68 8.44 -4.55
C ASN A 78 -8.60 7.73 -3.72
N VAL A 79 -7.32 7.98 -4.03
CA VAL A 79 -6.20 7.27 -3.40
C VAL A 79 -6.06 7.52 -1.89
N GLU A 80 -6.55 8.66 -1.42
CA GLU A 80 -6.59 9.05 0.01
C GLU A 80 -7.34 8.01 0.86
N TYR A 81 -8.41 7.41 0.32
CA TYR A 81 -9.18 6.37 0.99
C TYR A 81 -8.31 5.17 1.41
N TYR A 82 -7.34 4.78 0.57
CA TYR A 82 -6.46 3.65 0.88
C TYR A 82 -5.44 4.03 1.96
N LEU A 83 -4.96 5.28 1.96
CA LEU A 83 -4.03 5.78 2.97
C LEU A 83 -4.67 5.92 4.35
N GLU A 84 -5.96 6.23 4.43
CA GLU A 84 -6.69 6.34 5.71
C GLU A 84 -7.05 4.98 6.33
N LYS A 85 -7.07 3.92 5.52
CA LYS A 85 -7.50 2.57 5.90
C LYS A 85 -6.35 1.61 6.19
N LEU A 86 -5.12 1.98 5.82
CA LEU A 86 -3.87 1.28 6.11
C LEU A 86 -3.23 1.84 7.38
#